data_AF-A0A5N6XYA7-F1
#
_entry.id   AF-A0A5N6XYA7-F1
#
_cell.length_a   1.000
_cell.length_b   1.000
_cell.length_c   1.000
_cell.angle_alpha   90.00
_cell.angle_beta   90.00
_cell.angle_gamma   90.00
#
_symmetry.space_group_name_H-M   'P 1'
#
loop_
_entity.id
_entity.type
_entity.pdbx_description
1 polymer ?
#
loop_
_entity_poly.entity_id
_entity_poly.type
_entity_poly.pdbx_seq_one_letter_code
_entity_poly.pdbx_strand_id
1 'polypeptide(L)'
;MPALTKSGKATTRWLVDHPEFWKGGVGQRRAIAGLVIEHLGAVEFQESLSTNSYSSTGKVQPEVLYATTKELAAITQQEWRGADPAFIRVSRPSNTSQFGEGAALSDKEIPNVSLVTGPLYLLAEWVGDEHDLIDLPALTRQVRSFQRLRKQLDRLDI
;
A
#
# COMPACT_ATOMS: atom_id res chain seq x y z
N MET A 1 -1.56 -15.25 -4.91
CA MET A 1 -0.45 -15.64 -4.00
C MET A 1 -0.78 -17.00 -3.42
N PRO A 2 0.07 -18.02 -3.58
CA PRO A 2 -0.17 -19.33 -3.00
C PRO A 2 0.00 -19.27 -1.48
N ALA A 3 -0.91 -19.94 -0.78
CA ALA A 3 -0.94 -20.03 0.68
C ALA A 3 0.08 -21.04 1.19
N LEU A 4 0.98 -20.62 2.09
CA LEU A 4 1.85 -21.52 2.86
C LEU A 4 1.31 -21.78 4.28
N THR A 5 0.09 -21.33 4.62
CA THR A 5 -0.57 -21.58 5.92
C THR A 5 -2.10 -21.67 5.77
N LYS A 6 -2.79 -22.26 6.78
CA LYS A 6 -4.27 -22.32 6.86
C LYS A 6 -4.97 -20.95 6.71
N SER A 7 -4.28 -19.84 6.99
CA SER A 7 -4.81 -18.47 6.97
C SER A 7 -4.56 -17.70 5.66
N GLY A 8 -3.88 -18.28 4.69
CA GLY A 8 -3.84 -17.77 3.30
C GLY A 8 -2.94 -16.56 3.01
N LYS A 9 -2.68 -15.65 3.96
CA LYS A 9 -1.85 -14.44 3.77
C LYS A 9 -1.01 -14.09 5.01
N ALA A 10 0.14 -13.43 4.82
CA ALA A 10 1.07 -13.07 5.90
C ALA A 10 0.42 -12.13 6.92
N THR A 11 -0.24 -11.07 6.46
CA THR A 11 -0.94 -10.12 7.35
C THR A 11 -2.08 -10.80 8.11
N THR A 12 -2.88 -11.66 7.45
CA THR A 12 -3.93 -12.42 8.12
C THR A 12 -3.36 -13.32 9.22
N ARG A 13 -2.24 -14.00 8.95
CA ARG A 13 -1.59 -14.85 9.96
C ARG A 13 -1.12 -14.03 11.16
N TRP A 14 -0.45 -12.90 10.92
CA TRP A 14 0.03 -12.03 11.98
C TRP A 14 -1.12 -11.51 12.85
N LEU A 15 -2.23 -11.07 12.24
CA LEU A 15 -3.40 -10.59 12.97
C LEU A 15 -4.03 -11.69 13.86
N VAL A 16 -4.01 -12.94 13.41
CA VAL A 16 -4.52 -14.08 14.18
C VAL A 16 -3.58 -14.43 15.34
N ASP A 17 -2.28 -14.44 15.11
CA ASP A 17 -1.28 -14.87 16.09
C ASP A 17 -1.01 -13.82 17.17
N HIS A 18 -1.28 -12.54 16.88
CA HIS A 18 -0.90 -11.42 17.75
C HIS A 18 -2.04 -10.45 18.11
N PRO A 19 -3.19 -10.92 18.63
CA PRO A 19 -4.31 -10.05 19.00
C PRO A 19 -3.96 -9.00 20.05
N GLU A 20 -2.98 -9.26 20.92
CA GLU A 20 -2.51 -8.38 22.00
C GLU A 20 -2.00 -7.01 21.51
N PHE A 21 -1.61 -6.91 20.24
CA PHE A 21 -1.09 -5.67 19.65
C PHE A 21 -2.12 -4.80 18.94
N TRP A 22 -3.33 -5.30 18.67
CA TRP A 22 -4.29 -4.57 17.84
C TRP A 22 -5.75 -4.68 18.25
N LYS A 23 -6.17 -5.77 18.91
CA LYS A 23 -7.59 -6.07 19.11
C LYS A 23 -8.27 -5.18 20.15
N GLY A 24 -7.50 -4.62 21.08
CA GLY A 24 -8.01 -3.93 22.27
C GLY A 24 -8.57 -4.90 23.32
N GLY A 25 -8.72 -4.40 24.54
CA GLY A 25 -9.12 -5.19 25.71
C GLY A 25 -8.37 -4.73 26.96
N VAL A 26 -8.74 -5.25 28.13
CA VAL A 26 -8.07 -4.90 29.39
C VAL A 26 -6.60 -5.30 29.30
N GLY A 27 -5.70 -4.32 29.40
CA GLY A 27 -4.24 -4.52 29.30
C GLY A 27 -3.70 -4.77 27.89
N GLN A 28 -4.51 -4.62 26.84
CA GLN A 28 -4.11 -4.86 25.45
C GLN A 28 -4.06 -3.57 24.62
N ARG A 29 -3.23 -3.56 23.58
CA ARG A 29 -3.17 -2.44 22.64
C ARG A 29 -4.32 -2.53 21.63
N ARG A 30 -4.77 -1.38 21.15
CA ARG A 30 -5.77 -1.26 20.08
C ARG A 30 -5.16 -0.55 18.89
N ALA A 31 -5.31 -1.11 17.70
CA ALA A 31 -4.96 -0.41 16.47
C ALA A 31 -6.08 0.59 16.13
N ILE A 32 -5.72 1.87 15.98
CA ILE A 32 -6.65 2.93 15.54
C ILE A 32 -6.69 3.05 14.01
N ALA A 33 -5.57 2.77 13.35
CA ALA A 33 -5.43 2.67 11.91
C ALA A 33 -4.14 1.92 11.53
N GLY A 34 -4.08 1.36 10.33
CA GLY A 34 -2.88 0.78 9.72
C GLY A 34 -2.38 1.60 8.53
N LEU A 35 -1.06 1.60 8.35
CA LEU A 35 -0.40 2.09 7.13
C LEU A 35 0.19 0.88 6.40
N VAL A 36 -0.26 0.63 5.18
CA VAL A 36 0.17 -0.52 4.39
C VAL A 36 0.94 -0.03 3.17
N ILE A 37 2.12 -0.62 2.98
CA ILE A 37 3.12 -0.14 2.04
C ILE A 37 3.43 -1.28 1.07
N GLU A 38 3.14 -1.07 -0.22
CA GLU A 38 3.48 -2.00 -1.29
C GLU A 38 4.14 -1.25 -2.45
N HIS A 39 5.18 -1.85 -3.04
CA HIS A 39 5.86 -1.42 -4.27
C HIS A 39 6.24 0.07 -4.34
N LEU A 40 6.96 0.55 -3.29
CA LEU A 40 7.49 1.91 -3.29
C LEU A 40 8.47 2.16 -4.43
N GLY A 41 8.39 3.34 -5.03
CA GLY A 41 9.28 3.79 -6.09
C GLY A 41 9.11 3.07 -7.43
N ALA A 42 8.14 2.16 -7.57
CA ALA A 42 7.96 1.39 -8.79
C ALA A 42 7.90 2.32 -10.01
N VAL A 43 8.77 2.06 -10.99
CA VAL A 43 8.74 2.75 -12.29
C VAL A 43 7.68 2.14 -13.19
N GLU A 44 7.14 2.93 -14.11
CA GLU A 44 6.16 2.49 -15.08
C GLU A 44 6.84 1.82 -16.27
N PHE A 45 6.28 0.68 -16.68
CA PHE A 45 6.66 -0.04 -17.87
C PHE A 45 5.46 -0.16 -18.80
N GLN A 46 5.74 -0.24 -20.09
CA GLN A 46 4.79 -0.63 -21.13
C GLN A 46 5.18 -1.99 -21.70
N GLU A 47 4.17 -2.76 -22.09
CA GLU A 47 4.33 -4.05 -22.74
C GLU A 47 4.14 -3.91 -24.27
N SER A 48 5.00 -4.58 -25.02
CA SER A 48 4.85 -4.78 -26.45
C SER A 48 4.54 -6.25 -26.72
N LEU A 49 3.27 -6.55 -26.97
CA LEU A 49 2.81 -7.92 -27.22
C LEU A 49 3.39 -8.52 -28.51
N SER A 50 3.70 -7.70 -29.51
CA SER A 50 4.27 -8.17 -30.79
C SER A 50 5.72 -8.65 -30.64
N THR A 51 6.45 -8.11 -29.67
CA THR A 51 7.86 -8.46 -29.40
C THR A 51 8.03 -9.20 -28.07
N ASN A 52 6.93 -9.45 -27.36
CA ASN A 52 6.91 -10.01 -26.01
C ASN A 52 7.95 -9.36 -25.08
N SER A 53 7.99 -8.03 -25.07
CA SER A 53 9.01 -7.26 -24.36
C SER A 53 8.41 -6.15 -23.52
N TYR A 54 9.06 -5.86 -22.39
CA TYR A 54 8.74 -4.73 -21.52
C TYR A 54 9.78 -3.61 -21.69
N SER A 55 9.33 -2.36 -21.68
CA SER A 55 10.23 -1.20 -21.71
C SER A 55 9.74 -0.12 -20.75
N SER A 56 10.67 0.55 -20.06
CA SER A 56 10.31 1.68 -19.19
C SER A 56 9.67 2.81 -19.99
N THR A 57 8.67 3.48 -19.41
CA THR A 57 8.08 4.71 -19.97
C THR A 57 8.83 5.98 -19.52
N GLY A 58 9.82 5.84 -18.63
CA GLY A 58 10.51 6.96 -17.99
C GLY A 58 9.69 7.67 -16.91
N LYS A 59 8.55 7.10 -16.49
CA LYS A 59 7.68 7.65 -15.44
C LYS A 59 7.65 6.76 -14.22
N VAL A 60 7.13 7.31 -13.12
CA VAL A 60 6.74 6.54 -11.93
C VAL A 60 5.43 5.81 -12.22
N GLN A 61 5.30 4.56 -11.77
CA GLN A 61 4.07 3.79 -11.87
C GLN A 61 2.92 4.54 -11.18
N PRO A 62 1.75 4.69 -11.85
CA PRO A 62 0.56 5.27 -11.24
C PRO A 62 0.23 4.70 -9.86
N GLU A 63 0.06 5.60 -8.90
CA GLU A 63 -0.15 5.26 -7.50
C GLU A 63 -1.62 5.02 -7.20
N VAL A 64 -1.92 3.88 -6.58
CA VAL A 64 -3.26 3.53 -6.10
C VAL A 64 -3.24 3.50 -4.58
N LEU A 65 -4.01 4.40 -3.97
CA LEU A 65 -4.18 4.49 -2.53
C LEU A 65 -5.59 4.03 -2.14
N TYR A 66 -5.68 3.21 -1.11
CA TYR A 66 -6.93 2.98 -0.39
C TYR A 66 -6.95 3.80 0.89
N ALA A 67 -8.09 4.40 1.20
CA ALA A 67 -8.37 4.99 2.50
C ALA A 67 -9.76 4.54 2.96
N THR A 68 -9.83 3.75 4.03
CA THR A 68 -11.06 3.01 4.38
C THR A 68 -12.08 3.82 5.17
N THR A 69 -11.74 5.05 5.62
CA THR A 69 -12.67 6.00 6.24
C THR A 69 -12.61 7.36 5.54
N LYS A 70 -13.68 8.18 5.68
CA LYS A 70 -13.69 9.54 5.14
C LYS A 70 -12.58 10.41 5.76
N GLU A 71 -12.35 10.21 7.06
CA GLU A 71 -11.29 10.90 7.79
C GLU A 71 -9.89 10.52 7.30
N LEU A 72 -9.62 9.22 7.12
CA LEU A 72 -8.37 8.76 6.53
C LEU A 72 -8.19 9.25 5.09
N ALA A 73 -9.28 9.34 4.31
CA ALA A 73 -9.22 9.89 2.96
C ALA A 73 -8.82 11.38 2.97
N ALA A 74 -9.39 12.18 3.88
CA ALA A 74 -9.04 13.60 4.03
C ALA A 74 -7.58 13.78 4.47
N ILE A 75 -7.13 13.02 5.48
CA ILE A 75 -5.73 13.03 5.94
C ILE A 75 -4.79 12.61 4.79
N THR A 76 -5.17 11.59 4.03
CA THR A 76 -4.39 11.12 2.88
C THR A 76 -4.25 12.18 1.80
N GLN A 77 -5.34 12.85 1.43
CA GLN A 77 -5.31 13.95 0.45
C GLN A 77 -4.40 15.10 0.90
N GLN A 78 -4.37 15.41 2.19
CA GLN A 78 -3.53 16.48 2.74
C GLN A 78 -2.04 16.09 2.79
N GLU A 79 -1.75 14.84 3.16
CA GLU A 79 -0.38 14.43 3.47
C GLU A 79 0.33 13.68 2.33
N TRP A 80 -0.40 13.20 1.33
CA TRP A 80 0.16 12.57 0.14
C TRP A 80 0.54 13.60 -0.92
N ARG A 81 1.78 14.10 -0.84
CA ARG A 81 2.24 15.28 -1.60
C ARG A 81 3.25 14.92 -2.69
N GLY A 82 3.25 15.70 -3.76
CA GLY A 82 4.26 15.64 -4.84
C GLY A 82 4.15 14.43 -5.77
N ALA A 83 3.05 13.66 -5.68
CA ALA A 83 2.73 12.66 -6.70
C ALA A 83 2.12 13.35 -7.94
N ASP A 84 2.15 12.67 -9.08
CA ASP A 84 1.55 13.18 -10.32
C ASP A 84 0.04 13.40 -10.13
N PRO A 85 -0.45 14.66 -10.18
CA PRO A 85 -1.85 14.96 -9.95
C PRO A 85 -2.78 14.33 -10.99
N ALA A 86 -2.27 13.91 -12.16
CA ALA A 86 -3.07 13.24 -13.18
C ALA A 86 -3.44 11.79 -12.80
N PHE A 87 -2.71 11.16 -11.86
CA PHE A 87 -2.80 9.71 -11.64
C PHE A 87 -2.99 9.25 -10.19
N ILE A 88 -3.07 10.15 -9.21
CA ILE A 88 -3.36 9.76 -7.82
C ILE A 88 -4.81 9.28 -7.70
N ARG A 89 -4.99 7.98 -7.41
CA ARG A 89 -6.32 7.41 -7.12
C ARG A 89 -6.44 7.08 -5.65
N VAL A 90 -7.17 7.90 -4.89
CA VAL A 90 -7.60 7.56 -3.51
C VAL A 90 -8.98 6.92 -3.59
N SER A 91 -9.04 5.62 -3.35
CA SER A 91 -10.28 4.84 -3.36
C SER A 91 -10.73 4.51 -1.94
N ARG A 92 -12.05 4.58 -1.71
CA ARG A 92 -12.68 3.96 -0.56
C ARG A 92 -13.16 2.58 -1.04
N PRO A 93 -12.50 1.48 -0.65
CA PRO A 93 -12.96 0.16 -1.07
C PRO A 93 -14.36 -0.10 -0.51
N SER A 94 -15.21 -0.79 -1.27
CA SER A 94 -16.45 -1.36 -0.72
C SER A 94 -16.11 -2.42 0.33
N ASN A 95 -17.09 -2.81 1.16
CA ASN A 95 -16.91 -3.78 2.25
C ASN A 95 -16.36 -5.16 1.83
N THR A 96 -16.13 -5.42 0.55
CA THR A 96 -15.75 -6.72 0.01
C THR A 96 -14.50 -6.72 -0.88
N SER A 97 -13.87 -5.59 -1.18
CA SER A 97 -12.83 -5.56 -2.23
C SER A 97 -11.79 -4.46 -2.05
N GLN A 98 -10.81 -4.73 -1.19
CA GLN A 98 -9.50 -4.07 -1.20
C GLN A 98 -8.47 -5.05 -1.74
N PHE A 99 -7.60 -4.59 -2.66
CA PHE A 99 -6.43 -5.36 -3.09
C PHE A 99 -5.26 -5.12 -2.13
N GLY A 100 -4.28 -6.02 -2.17
CA GLY A 100 -3.07 -5.92 -1.35
C GLY A 100 -3.23 -6.42 0.08
N GLU A 101 -2.22 -6.17 0.90
CA GLU A 101 -2.11 -6.65 2.28
C GLU A 101 -3.09 -5.94 3.23
N GLY A 102 -3.53 -4.73 2.89
CA GLY A 102 -4.50 -3.98 3.68
C GLY A 102 -5.91 -4.60 3.69
N ALA A 103 -6.20 -5.53 2.77
CA ALA A 103 -7.45 -6.28 2.78
C ALA A 103 -7.68 -7.00 4.12
N ALA A 104 -6.63 -7.62 4.69
CA ALA A 104 -6.74 -8.35 5.94
C ALA A 104 -7.05 -7.45 7.15
N LEU A 105 -6.62 -6.18 7.10
CA LEU A 105 -6.97 -5.17 8.12
C LEU A 105 -8.44 -4.79 8.00
N SER A 106 -8.90 -4.55 6.77
CA SER A 106 -10.31 -4.25 6.47
C SER A 106 -11.24 -5.40 6.89
N ASP A 107 -10.85 -6.65 6.69
CA ASP A 107 -11.59 -7.85 7.14
C ASP A 107 -11.73 -7.93 8.68
N LYS A 108 -10.85 -7.24 9.41
CA LYS A 108 -10.89 -7.10 10.88
C LYS A 108 -11.44 -5.74 11.34
N GLU A 109 -12.02 -4.98 10.41
CA GLU A 109 -12.57 -3.65 10.66
C GLU A 109 -11.53 -2.64 11.21
N ILE A 110 -10.25 -2.87 10.91
CA ILE A 110 -9.16 -1.96 11.25
C ILE A 110 -9.05 -0.90 10.13
N PRO A 111 -9.27 0.40 10.42
CA PRO A 111 -9.09 1.46 9.44
C PRO A 111 -7.68 1.42 8.84
N ASN A 112 -7.50 1.72 7.55
CA ASN A 112 -6.16 1.75 6.97
C ASN A 112 -6.04 2.71 5.78
N VAL A 113 -4.80 3.14 5.57
CA VAL A 113 -4.32 3.74 4.32
C VAL A 113 -3.34 2.76 3.68
N SER A 114 -3.60 2.34 2.44
CA SER A 114 -2.77 1.34 1.75
C SER A 114 -2.31 1.84 0.39
N LEU A 115 -1.01 1.83 0.13
CA LEU A 115 -0.47 1.99 -1.23
C LEU A 115 -0.39 0.61 -1.89
N VAL A 116 -1.04 0.44 -3.04
CA VAL A 116 -1.11 -0.83 -3.78
C VAL A 116 -0.76 -0.58 -5.25
N THR A 117 0.42 0.03 -5.47
CA THR A 117 0.94 0.26 -6.81
C THR A 117 1.16 -1.08 -7.51
N GLY A 118 0.62 -1.28 -8.72
CA GLY A 118 0.68 -2.54 -9.44
C GLY A 118 1.57 -2.45 -10.69
N PRO A 119 2.90 -2.60 -10.58
CA PRO A 119 3.77 -2.61 -11.75
C PRO A 119 3.56 -3.86 -12.61
N LEU A 120 3.75 -3.75 -13.93
CA LEU A 120 3.55 -4.87 -14.86
C LEU A 120 4.53 -6.03 -14.63
N TYR A 121 5.73 -5.74 -14.13
CA TYR A 121 6.83 -6.70 -14.01
C TYR A 121 6.79 -7.55 -12.72
N LEU A 122 5.69 -7.58 -11.96
CA LEU A 122 5.59 -8.39 -10.72
C LEU A 122 5.79 -9.91 -10.94
N LEU A 123 5.56 -10.38 -12.16
CA LEU A 123 5.76 -11.78 -12.54
C LEU A 123 6.81 -11.93 -13.67
N ALA A 124 7.51 -10.85 -14.02
CA ALA A 124 8.49 -10.89 -15.10
C ALA A 124 9.82 -11.46 -14.59
N GLU A 125 10.48 -12.25 -15.44
CA GLU A 125 11.90 -12.56 -15.25
C GLU A 125 12.71 -11.30 -15.56
N TRP A 126 13.54 -10.85 -14.60
CA TRP A 126 14.34 -9.65 -14.76
C TRP A 126 15.79 -9.99 -15.10
N VAL A 127 16.24 -9.58 -16.29
CA VAL A 127 17.62 -9.73 -16.73
C VAL A 127 18.27 -8.35 -16.70
N GLY A 128 18.87 -7.99 -15.57
CA GLY A 128 19.47 -6.67 -15.37
C GLY A 128 19.60 -6.30 -13.90
N ASP A 129 19.87 -5.03 -13.65
CA ASP A 129 19.86 -4.49 -12.29
C ASP A 129 18.42 -4.18 -11.87
N GLU A 130 17.94 -4.75 -10.77
CA GLU A 130 16.60 -4.46 -10.23
C GLU A 130 16.48 -3.05 -9.67
N HIS A 131 17.61 -2.35 -9.41
CA HIS A 131 17.56 -0.94 -9.06
C HIS A 131 16.94 -0.07 -10.17
N ASP A 132 17.00 -0.52 -11.43
CA ASP A 132 16.35 0.15 -12.57
C ASP A 132 14.81 0.10 -12.48
N LEU A 133 14.26 -0.76 -11.61
CA LEU A 133 12.81 -0.84 -11.34
C LEU A 133 12.35 0.18 -10.29
N ILE A 134 13.25 0.99 -9.75
CA ILE A 134 13.00 1.87 -8.61
C ILE A 134 13.42 3.32 -8.92
N ASP A 135 12.44 4.22 -8.92
CA ASP A 135 12.67 5.66 -8.85
C ASP A 135 12.92 6.08 -7.40
N LEU A 136 14.19 6.32 -7.06
CA LEU A 136 14.61 6.72 -5.70
C LEU A 136 13.97 8.05 -5.22
N PRO A 137 13.85 9.10 -6.05
CA PRO A 137 13.09 10.30 -5.69
C PRO A 137 11.64 10.00 -5.28
N ALA A 138 10.92 9.17 -6.05
CA ALA A 138 9.54 8.77 -5.79
C ALA A 138 9.44 7.94 -4.52
N LEU A 139 10.31 6.94 -4.35
CA LEU A 139 10.40 6.15 -3.11
C LEU A 139 10.58 7.06 -1.90
N THR A 140 11.55 7.98 -1.97
CA THR A 140 11.83 8.93 -0.88
C THR A 140 10.62 9.80 -0.57
N ARG A 141 9.93 10.31 -1.60
CA ARG A 141 8.72 11.11 -1.46
C ARG A 141 7.58 10.30 -0.82
N GLN A 142 7.36 9.05 -1.24
CA GLN A 142 6.34 8.15 -0.70
C GLN A 142 6.61 7.81 0.77
N VAL A 143 7.86 7.48 1.14
CA VAL A 143 8.27 7.27 2.53
C VAL A 143 7.98 8.51 3.38
N ARG A 144 8.35 9.69 2.89
CA ARG A 144 8.05 10.96 3.58
C ARG A 144 6.55 11.20 3.73
N SER A 145 5.73 10.79 2.75
CA SER A 145 4.27 10.86 2.85
C SER A 145 3.74 9.92 3.94
N PHE A 146 4.19 8.67 3.99
CA PHE A 146 3.83 7.75 5.08
C PHE A 146 4.26 8.24 6.46
N GLN A 147 5.43 8.88 6.57
CA GLN A 147 5.87 9.51 7.81
C GLN A 147 4.93 10.65 8.26
N ARG A 148 4.42 11.47 7.31
CA ARG A 148 3.43 12.51 7.63
C ARG A 148 2.09 11.92 8.02
N LEU A 149 1.62 10.89 7.31
CA LEU A 149 0.41 10.15 7.65
C LEU A 149 0.50 9.60 9.07
N ARG A 150 1.57 8.88 9.39
CA ARG A 150 1.81 8.36 10.74
C ARG A 150 1.73 9.47 11.79
N LYS A 151 2.42 10.59 11.58
CA LYS A 151 2.40 11.73 12.52
C LYS A 151 1.00 12.32 12.72
N GLN A 152 0.13 12.29 11.70
CA GLN A 152 -1.26 12.72 11.86
C GLN A 152 -2.08 11.68 12.61
N LEU A 153 -1.90 10.39 12.32
CA LEU A 153 -2.58 9.30 13.03
C LEU A 153 -2.22 9.27 14.51
N ASP A 154 -0.95 9.48 14.87
CA ASP A 154 -0.47 9.55 16.25
C ASP A 154 -1.16 10.70 17.05
N ARG A 155 -1.78 11.68 16.37
CA ARG A 155 -2.54 12.78 16.99
C ARG A 155 -4.03 12.50 17.14
N LEU A 156 -4.56 11.48 16.46
CA LEU A 156 -5.95 11.06 16.59
C LEU A 156 -6.19 10.24 17.87
N ASP A 157 -5.11 9.74 18.48
CA ASP A 157 -5.12 8.93 19.72
C ASP A 157 -5.06 9.79 21.01
N ILE A 158 -5.53 11.05 20.95
CA ILE A 158 -5.62 11.98 22.10
C ILE A 158 -7.07 12.16 22.51
#